data_AF-A0A1E7HZK5-F1
#
_entry.id   AF-A0A1E7HZK5-F1
#
_cell.length_a   1.000
_cell.length_b   1.000
_cell.length_c   1.000
_cell.angle_alpha   90.00
_cell.angle_beta   90.00
_cell.angle_gamma   90.00
#
_symmetry.space_group_name_H-M   'P 1'
#
loop_
_entity.id
_entity.type
_entity.pdbx_description
1 polymer ?
#
loop_
_entity_poly.entity_id
_entity_poly.type
_entity_poly.pdbx_seq_one_letter_code
_entity_poly.pdbx_strand_id
1 'polypeptide(L)'
;MDPTIATILGTILGACLAGPITFHYSKRLIRQSHKNTIEVFKRQEFNKAAAQFRNAFLGETLYLRDNVRIKGVGTSSRTNEVLNTAIFKHMKALVRFEPFLSVKEREVMYRAWDEYCHPEGTPQDQSKKRDFRFNGYMDIEDSKGGEEAKNIALQNINKILEFAGLK
;
A
#
# COMPACT_ATOMS: atom_id res chain seq x y z
N MET A 1 49.61 51.63 -19.79
CA MET A 1 48.79 50.92 -18.78
C MET A 1 49.59 49.70 -18.36
N ASP A 2 49.88 49.56 -17.08
CA ASP A 2 50.73 48.47 -16.58
C ASP A 2 50.00 47.11 -16.75
N PRO A 3 50.56 46.14 -17.50
CA PRO A 3 49.93 44.84 -17.72
C PRO A 3 49.56 44.13 -16.42
N THR A 4 50.30 44.39 -15.34
CA THR A 4 50.08 43.82 -14.01
C THR A 4 48.75 44.26 -13.39
N ILE A 5 48.34 45.52 -13.61
CA ILE A 5 47.06 46.06 -13.10
C ILE A 5 45.88 45.43 -13.86
N ALA A 6 46.01 45.21 -15.16
CA ALA A 6 44.98 44.57 -15.98
C ALA A 6 44.76 43.10 -15.56
N THR A 7 45.82 42.37 -15.23
CA THR A 7 45.72 40.99 -14.72
C THR A 7 45.04 40.95 -13.35
N ILE A 8 45.43 41.82 -12.41
CA ILE A 8 44.83 41.88 -11.06
C ILE A 8 43.33 42.19 -11.12
N LEU A 9 42.93 43.19 -11.94
CA LEU A 9 41.52 43.54 -12.12
C LEU A 9 40.72 42.43 -12.79
N GLY A 10 41.30 41.72 -13.77
CA GLY A 10 40.69 40.57 -14.41
C GLY A 10 40.41 39.40 -13.45
N THR A 11 41.35 39.10 -12.55
CA THR A 11 41.19 38.01 -11.57
C THR A 11 40.13 38.34 -10.50
N ILE A 12 40.10 39.59 -10.03
CA ILE A 12 39.11 40.06 -9.04
C ILE A 12 37.70 40.03 -9.64
N LEU A 13 37.53 40.55 -10.87
CA LEU A 13 36.24 40.51 -11.57
C LEU A 13 35.77 39.08 -11.84
N GLY A 14 36.68 38.18 -12.23
CA GLY A 14 36.39 36.76 -12.41
C GLY A 14 35.89 36.08 -11.13
N ALA A 15 36.54 36.34 -9.99
CA ALA A 15 36.14 35.79 -8.68
C ALA A 15 34.80 36.36 -8.18
N CYS A 16 34.56 37.66 -8.37
CA CYS A 16 33.34 38.35 -7.97
C CYS A 16 32.10 37.89 -8.75
N LEU A 17 32.26 37.47 -10.02
CA LEU A 17 31.15 36.98 -10.84
C LEU A 17 30.98 35.45 -10.74
N ALA A 18 32.08 34.68 -10.63
CA ALA A 18 32.02 33.24 -10.49
C ALA A 18 31.42 32.78 -9.15
N GLY A 19 31.65 33.52 -8.06
CA GLY A 19 31.15 33.19 -6.72
C GLY A 19 29.61 33.13 -6.65
N PRO A 20 28.88 34.22 -6.99
CA PRO A 20 27.42 34.24 -6.97
C PRO A 20 26.79 33.20 -7.89
N ILE A 21 27.33 33.03 -9.12
CA ILE A 21 26.84 32.02 -10.08
C ILE A 21 27.00 30.62 -9.49
N THR A 22 28.20 30.26 -9.03
CA THR A 22 28.48 28.96 -8.40
C THR A 22 27.59 28.72 -7.18
N PHE A 23 27.36 29.74 -6.36
CA PHE A 23 26.48 29.67 -5.18
C PHE A 23 25.02 29.40 -5.57
N HIS A 24 24.50 30.08 -6.60
CA HIS A 24 23.15 29.86 -7.09
C HIS A 24 22.97 28.46 -7.70
N TYR A 25 23.93 28.00 -8.49
CA TYR A 25 23.92 26.64 -9.06
C TYR A 25 23.99 25.58 -7.94
N SER A 26 24.89 25.73 -6.98
CA SER A 26 25.01 24.83 -5.83
C SER A 26 23.72 24.75 -5.01
N LYS A 27 23.09 25.90 -4.70
CA LYS A 27 21.78 25.91 -4.01
C LYS A 27 20.69 25.18 -4.79
N ARG A 28 20.67 25.30 -6.12
CA ARG A 28 19.70 24.56 -6.96
C ARG A 28 19.96 23.06 -6.93
N LEU A 29 21.21 22.63 -7.07
CA LEU A 29 21.61 21.23 -7.02
C LEU A 29 21.29 20.60 -5.66
N ILE A 30 21.60 21.27 -4.55
CA ILE A 30 21.26 20.80 -3.20
C ILE A 30 19.75 20.66 -3.05
N ARG A 31 18.96 21.64 -3.50
CA ARG A 31 17.48 21.56 -3.44
C ARG A 31 16.94 20.40 -4.29
N GLN A 32 17.46 20.19 -5.49
CA GLN A 32 17.06 19.07 -6.35
C GLN A 32 17.45 17.72 -5.73
N SER A 33 18.69 17.59 -5.26
CA SER A 33 19.15 16.39 -4.56
C SER A 33 18.30 16.08 -3.34
N HIS A 34 17.92 17.10 -2.56
CA HIS A 34 17.07 16.92 -1.39
C HIS A 34 15.65 16.48 -1.77
N LYS A 35 15.05 17.07 -2.81
CA LYS A 35 13.74 16.64 -3.34
C LYS A 35 13.78 15.19 -3.81
N ASN A 36 14.78 14.83 -4.61
CA ASN A 36 14.95 13.46 -5.10
C ASN A 36 15.13 12.48 -3.94
N THR A 37 15.89 12.85 -2.90
CA THR A 37 16.09 12.01 -1.72
C THR A 37 14.78 11.78 -0.96
N ILE A 38 13.96 12.83 -0.79
CA ILE A 38 12.64 12.72 -0.15
C ILE A 38 11.71 11.81 -0.95
N GLU A 39 11.69 11.93 -2.28
CA GLU A 39 10.87 11.09 -3.15
C GLU A 39 11.29 9.62 -3.09
N VAL A 40 12.60 9.35 -3.17
CA VAL A 40 13.15 8.00 -3.01
C VAL A 40 12.78 7.42 -1.65
N PHE A 41 12.92 8.19 -0.58
CA PHE A 41 12.57 7.75 0.78
C PHE A 41 11.08 7.43 0.90
N LYS A 42 10.20 8.30 0.40
CA LYS A 42 8.75 8.05 0.37
C LYS A 42 8.39 6.78 -0.38
N ARG A 43 9.04 6.54 -1.53
CA ARG A 43 8.84 5.33 -2.34
C ARG A 43 9.29 4.07 -1.60
N GLN A 44 10.43 4.13 -0.90
CA GLN A 44 10.93 3.01 -0.09
C GLN A 44 9.98 2.67 1.06
N GLU A 45 9.51 3.69 1.80
CA GLU A 45 8.57 3.49 2.90
C GLU A 45 7.22 2.95 2.40
N PHE A 46 6.72 3.44 1.26
CA PHE A 46 5.54 2.88 0.59
C PHE A 46 5.75 1.40 0.23
N ASN A 47 6.85 1.06 -0.44
CA ASN A 47 7.13 -0.31 -0.87
C ASN A 47 7.26 -1.27 0.31
N LYS A 48 7.88 -0.82 1.41
CA LYS A 48 7.97 -1.56 2.66
C LYS A 48 6.59 -1.80 3.27
N ALA A 49 5.76 -0.76 3.36
CA ALA A 49 4.40 -0.87 3.87
C ALA A 49 3.53 -1.80 2.97
N ALA A 50 3.67 -1.68 1.65
CA ALA A 50 2.98 -2.52 0.67
C ALA A 50 3.37 -4.00 0.79
N ALA A 51 4.66 -4.30 1.00
CA ALA A 51 5.13 -5.66 1.25
C ALA A 51 4.55 -6.23 2.55
N GLN A 52 4.57 -5.45 3.64
CA GLN A 52 3.96 -5.85 4.91
C GLN A 52 2.45 -6.08 4.79
N PHE A 53 1.76 -5.23 4.01
CA PHE A 53 0.35 -5.34 3.73
C PHE A 53 0.04 -6.64 2.97
N ARG A 54 0.73 -6.91 1.85
CA ARG A 54 0.59 -8.16 1.09
C ARG A 54 0.86 -9.41 1.94
N ASN A 55 1.92 -9.37 2.76
CA ASN A 55 2.26 -10.48 3.65
C ASN A 55 1.18 -10.79 4.68
N ALA A 56 0.35 -9.81 5.07
CA ALA A 56 -0.75 -10.03 5.98
C ALA A 56 -1.85 -10.95 5.39
N PHE A 57 -2.01 -10.96 4.06
CA PHE A 57 -3.02 -11.78 3.35
C PHE A 57 -2.46 -13.10 2.80
N LEU A 58 -1.13 -13.28 2.80
CA LEU A 58 -0.46 -14.39 2.13
C LEU A 58 -0.99 -15.77 2.52
N GLY A 59 -1.21 -16.00 3.82
CA GLY A 59 -1.70 -17.29 4.32
C GLY A 59 -3.08 -17.65 3.74
N GLU A 60 -3.99 -16.67 3.72
CA GLU A 60 -5.33 -16.85 3.20
C GLU A 60 -5.31 -16.97 1.68
N THR A 61 -4.49 -16.19 0.98
CA THR A 61 -4.31 -16.34 -0.47
C THR A 61 -3.82 -17.74 -0.86
N LEU A 62 -2.84 -18.31 -0.14
CA LEU A 62 -2.36 -19.67 -0.38
C LEU A 62 -3.42 -20.72 -0.09
N TYR A 63 -4.23 -20.54 0.96
CA TYR A 63 -5.37 -21.41 1.24
C TYR A 63 -6.40 -21.37 0.11
N LEU A 64 -6.81 -20.17 -0.30
CA LEU A 64 -7.87 -19.96 -1.29
C LEU A 64 -7.46 -20.47 -2.67
N ARG A 65 -6.19 -20.34 -3.05
CA ARG A 65 -5.69 -20.74 -4.37
C ARG A 65 -5.24 -22.20 -4.43
N ASP A 66 -4.46 -22.63 -3.44
CA ASP A 66 -3.69 -23.87 -3.52
C ASP A 66 -4.16 -24.91 -2.48
N ASN A 67 -5.25 -24.64 -1.75
CA ASN A 67 -5.78 -25.49 -0.67
C ASN A 67 -4.74 -25.79 0.42
N VAL A 68 -3.79 -24.88 0.63
CA VAL A 68 -2.74 -25.01 1.66
C VAL A 68 -3.39 -24.94 3.03
N ARG A 69 -3.17 -25.98 3.85
CA ARG A 69 -3.68 -26.03 5.23
C ARG A 69 -3.07 -24.92 6.08
N ILE A 70 -3.92 -24.08 6.67
CA ILE A 70 -3.50 -23.07 7.63
C ILE A 70 -3.45 -23.71 9.02
N LYS A 71 -2.29 -23.58 9.68
CA LYS A 71 -2.11 -24.09 11.05
C LYS A 71 -3.09 -23.40 12.00
N GLY A 72 -3.85 -24.19 12.76
CA GLY A 72 -4.83 -23.70 13.73
C GLY A 72 -6.25 -23.54 13.18
N VAL A 73 -6.49 -23.87 11.90
CA VAL A 73 -7.83 -24.00 11.35
C VAL A 73 -8.17 -25.50 11.20
N GLY A 74 -9.36 -25.92 11.64
CA GLY A 74 -9.79 -27.32 11.65
C GLY A 74 -9.83 -27.96 10.26
N THR A 75 -9.87 -29.29 10.16
CA THR A 75 -9.75 -30.03 8.88
C THR A 75 -10.88 -29.84 7.88
N SER A 76 -12.02 -29.27 8.30
CA SER A 76 -13.20 -29.01 7.45
C SER A 76 -13.39 -27.52 7.13
N SER A 77 -12.29 -26.75 7.07
CA SER A 77 -12.37 -25.28 7.18
C SER A 77 -13.25 -24.67 6.09
N ARG A 78 -14.44 -24.19 6.44
CA ARG A 78 -15.26 -23.39 5.54
C ARG A 78 -14.51 -22.10 5.21
N THR A 79 -14.81 -21.50 4.06
CA THR A 79 -14.12 -20.28 3.61
C THR A 79 -14.26 -19.15 4.64
N ASN A 80 -15.46 -18.96 5.19
CA ASN A 80 -15.73 -17.94 6.21
C ASN A 80 -14.92 -18.16 7.51
N GLU A 81 -14.75 -19.41 7.96
CA GLU A 81 -13.99 -19.74 9.17
C GLU A 81 -12.52 -19.35 9.02
N VAL A 82 -11.92 -19.71 7.88
CA VAL A 82 -10.52 -19.35 7.57
C VAL A 82 -10.35 -17.84 7.60
N LEU A 83 -11.19 -17.10 6.87
CA LEU A 83 -11.09 -15.64 6.79
C LEU A 83 -11.33 -14.98 8.15
N ASN A 84 -12.26 -15.50 8.96
CA ASN A 84 -12.52 -15.01 10.31
C ASN A 84 -11.31 -15.14 11.22
N THR A 85 -10.52 -16.22 11.11
CA THR A 85 -9.27 -16.34 11.90
C THR A 85 -8.24 -15.27 11.54
N ALA A 86 -8.28 -14.74 10.31
CA ALA A 86 -7.33 -13.78 9.79
C ALA A 86 -7.78 -12.31 9.93
N ILE A 87 -9.03 -12.06 10.31
CA ILE A 87 -9.65 -10.74 10.20
C ILE A 87 -8.89 -9.64 10.95
N PHE A 88 -8.46 -9.92 12.18
CA PHE A 88 -7.72 -8.96 12.99
C PHE A 88 -6.35 -8.64 12.37
N LYS A 89 -5.69 -9.63 11.77
CA LYS A 89 -4.42 -9.46 11.06
C LYS A 89 -4.60 -8.56 9.83
N HIS A 90 -5.63 -8.83 9.02
CA HIS A 90 -5.94 -8.02 7.83
C HIS A 90 -6.32 -6.58 8.20
N MET A 91 -7.20 -6.40 9.18
CA MET A 91 -7.62 -5.07 9.64
C MET A 91 -6.45 -4.25 10.18
N LYS A 92 -5.55 -4.87 10.96
CA LYS A 92 -4.32 -4.23 11.45
C LYS A 92 -3.40 -3.81 10.31
N ALA A 93 -3.29 -4.62 9.26
CA ALA A 93 -2.51 -4.28 8.07
C ALA A 93 -3.12 -3.08 7.33
N LEU A 94 -4.45 -3.04 7.19
CA LEU A 94 -5.18 -1.94 6.56
C LEU A 94 -4.93 -0.61 7.26
N VAL A 95 -5.12 -0.56 8.59
CA VAL A 95 -4.87 0.65 9.40
C VAL A 95 -3.43 1.13 9.29
N ARG A 96 -2.45 0.21 9.18
CA ARG A 96 -1.04 0.56 9.02
C ARG A 96 -0.68 1.05 7.62
N PHE A 97 -1.39 0.57 6.60
CA PHE A 97 -1.13 0.92 5.20
C PHE A 97 -1.85 2.22 4.79
N GLU A 98 -2.97 2.54 5.43
CA GLU A 98 -3.80 3.72 5.18
C GLU A 98 -3.03 5.06 5.06
N PRO A 99 -2.02 5.38 5.90
CA PRO A 99 -1.30 6.66 5.81
C PRO A 99 -0.52 6.86 4.50
N PHE A 100 -0.30 5.78 3.75
CA PHE A 100 0.43 5.79 2.47
C PHE A 100 -0.48 6.05 1.26
N LEU A 101 -1.79 6.15 1.48
CA LEU A 101 -2.81 6.35 0.45
C LEU A 101 -3.36 7.78 0.49
N SER A 102 -3.68 8.30 -0.69
CA SER A 102 -4.48 9.53 -0.82
C SER A 102 -5.90 9.32 -0.28
N VAL A 103 -6.61 10.40 0.03
CA VAL A 103 -8.00 10.35 0.53
C VAL A 103 -8.89 9.51 -0.38
N LYS A 104 -8.81 9.74 -1.69
CA LYS A 104 -9.59 9.00 -2.69
C LYS A 104 -9.23 7.50 -2.71
N GLU A 105 -7.95 7.17 -2.65
CA GLU A 105 -7.52 5.76 -2.59
C GLU A 105 -8.02 5.07 -1.32
N ARG A 106 -8.01 5.75 -0.16
CA ARG A 106 -8.55 5.21 1.09
C ARG A 106 -10.03 4.88 0.98
N GLU A 107 -10.84 5.78 0.42
CA GLU A 107 -12.27 5.53 0.22
C GLU A 107 -12.54 4.31 -0.68
N VAL A 108 -11.77 4.14 -1.75
CA VAL A 108 -11.90 2.98 -2.64
C VAL A 108 -11.43 1.71 -1.92
N MET A 109 -10.33 1.77 -1.17
CA MET A 109 -9.83 0.64 -0.38
C MET A 109 -10.86 0.20 0.67
N TYR A 110 -11.53 1.14 1.34
CA TYR A 110 -12.57 0.82 2.31
C TYR A 110 -13.80 0.16 1.67
N ARG A 111 -14.18 0.56 0.46
CA ARG A 111 -15.22 -0.15 -0.30
C ARG A 111 -14.81 -1.58 -0.65
N ALA A 112 -13.57 -1.77 -1.14
CA ALA A 112 -13.04 -3.09 -1.42
C ALA A 112 -12.96 -3.97 -0.15
N TRP A 113 -12.63 -3.37 1.00
CA TRP A 113 -12.67 -4.02 2.31
C TRP A 113 -14.08 -4.43 2.71
N ASP A 114 -15.08 -3.57 2.50
CA ASP A 114 -16.48 -3.87 2.78
C ASP A 114 -17.00 -5.01 1.89
N GLU A 115 -16.67 -5.03 0.59
CA GLU A 115 -16.98 -6.12 -0.35
C GLU A 115 -16.33 -7.44 0.07
N TYR A 116 -15.07 -7.39 0.49
CA TYR A 116 -14.37 -8.55 1.03
C TYR A 116 -15.06 -9.10 2.28
N CYS A 117 -15.50 -8.22 3.19
CA CYS A 117 -16.22 -8.63 4.39
C CYS A 117 -17.65 -9.12 4.10
N HIS A 118 -18.29 -8.64 3.03
CA HIS A 118 -19.70 -8.89 2.73
C HIS A 118 -19.87 -9.16 1.22
N PRO A 119 -19.57 -10.38 0.73
CA PRO A 119 -19.58 -10.68 -0.70
C PRO A 119 -20.98 -10.56 -1.34
N GLU A 120 -22.04 -10.63 -0.54
CA GLU A 120 -23.43 -10.47 -0.97
C GLU A 120 -23.96 -9.04 -0.83
N GLY A 121 -23.11 -8.10 -0.41
CA GLY A 121 -23.45 -6.69 -0.25
C GLY A 121 -23.36 -6.21 1.19
N THR A 122 -23.03 -4.93 1.33
CA THR A 122 -22.83 -4.29 2.63
C THR A 122 -24.17 -4.11 3.36
N PRO A 123 -24.32 -4.64 4.59
CA PRO A 123 -25.52 -4.41 5.38
C PRO A 123 -25.79 -2.91 5.57
N GLN A 124 -27.04 -2.47 5.38
CA GLN A 124 -27.44 -1.08 5.61
C GLN A 124 -27.38 -0.70 7.09
N ASP A 125 -27.61 -1.68 7.97
CA ASP A 125 -27.55 -1.54 9.42
C ASP A 125 -26.09 -1.60 9.92
N GLN A 126 -25.63 -0.54 10.58
CA GLN A 126 -24.27 -0.43 11.12
C GLN A 126 -23.95 -1.49 12.19
N SER A 127 -24.95 -1.96 12.94
CA SER A 127 -24.75 -3.02 13.93
C SER A 127 -24.43 -4.34 13.25
N LYS A 128 -25.13 -4.65 12.16
CA LYS A 128 -24.95 -5.87 11.37
C LYS A 128 -23.62 -5.91 10.59
N LYS A 129 -23.01 -4.77 10.28
CA LYS A 129 -21.68 -4.73 9.63
C LYS A 129 -20.55 -5.34 10.47
N ARG A 130 -20.72 -5.46 11.80
CA ARG A 130 -19.68 -6.03 12.67
C ARG A 130 -19.87 -7.52 12.89
N ASP A 131 -21.10 -7.96 13.10
CA ASP A 131 -21.40 -9.32 13.52
C ASP A 131 -21.48 -10.33 12.35
N PHE A 132 -21.71 -9.87 11.12
CA PHE A 132 -21.97 -10.75 9.98
C PHE A 132 -20.82 -10.80 8.96
N ARG A 133 -19.60 -10.44 9.37
CA ARG A 133 -18.44 -10.47 8.46
C ARG A 133 -18.16 -11.88 8.00
N PHE A 134 -17.95 -12.03 6.70
CA PHE A 134 -17.67 -13.27 6.00
C PHE A 134 -18.81 -14.31 5.99
N ASN A 135 -19.95 -14.05 6.65
CA ASN A 135 -21.08 -14.98 6.65
C ASN A 135 -21.62 -15.24 5.24
N GLY A 136 -21.61 -14.24 4.36
CA GLY A 136 -22.00 -14.43 2.96
C GLY A 136 -21.14 -15.48 2.22
N TYR A 137 -19.91 -15.76 2.65
CA TYR A 137 -19.14 -16.87 2.06
C TYR A 137 -19.68 -18.24 2.47
N MET A 138 -20.28 -18.37 3.66
CA MET A 138 -20.97 -19.59 4.06
C MET A 138 -22.21 -19.82 3.20
N ASP A 139 -23.01 -18.77 2.96
CA ASP A 139 -24.20 -18.85 2.11
C ASP A 139 -23.84 -19.20 0.66
N ILE A 140 -22.75 -18.62 0.13
CA ILE A 140 -22.21 -18.97 -1.19
C ILE A 140 -21.70 -20.42 -1.21
N GLU A 141 -20.99 -20.88 -0.17
CA GLU A 141 -20.46 -22.23 -0.09
C GLU A 141 -21.58 -23.28 -0.02
N ASP A 142 -22.63 -23.01 0.75
CA ASP A 142 -23.81 -23.87 0.88
C ASP A 142 -24.65 -23.90 -0.41
N SER A 143 -24.69 -22.81 -1.20
CA SER A 143 -25.52 -22.70 -2.42
C SER A 143 -24.79 -23.02 -3.74
N LYS A 144 -23.51 -22.67 -3.86
CA LYS A 144 -22.69 -22.78 -5.09
C LYS A 144 -21.44 -23.65 -4.92
N GLY A 145 -21.15 -24.09 -3.70
CA GLY A 145 -19.98 -24.92 -3.38
C GLY A 145 -18.77 -24.11 -2.93
N GLY A 146 -17.86 -24.78 -2.21
CA GLY A 146 -16.69 -24.14 -1.58
C GLY A 146 -15.69 -23.54 -2.57
N GLU A 147 -15.58 -24.09 -3.78
CA GLU A 147 -14.66 -23.54 -4.79
C GLU A 147 -15.10 -22.15 -5.27
N GLU A 148 -16.41 -21.93 -5.44
CA GLU A 148 -16.95 -20.63 -5.82
C GLU A 148 -16.74 -19.59 -4.71
N ALA A 149 -17.01 -19.98 -3.45
CA ALA A 149 -16.76 -19.12 -2.29
C ALA A 149 -15.27 -18.72 -2.21
N LYS A 150 -14.35 -19.66 -2.46
CA LYS A 150 -12.91 -19.39 -2.48
C LYS A 150 -12.51 -18.44 -3.60
N ASN A 151 -13.04 -18.65 -4.80
CA ASN A 151 -12.77 -17.79 -5.96
C ASN A 151 -13.22 -16.36 -5.71
N ILE A 152 -14.43 -16.16 -5.18
CA ILE A 152 -14.95 -14.83 -4.82
C ILE A 152 -14.10 -14.19 -3.74
N ALA A 153 -13.75 -14.93 -2.68
CA ALA A 153 -12.88 -14.41 -1.62
C ALA A 153 -11.51 -13.98 -2.17
N LEU A 154 -10.93 -14.79 -3.05
CA LEU A 154 -9.63 -14.50 -3.67
C LEU A 154 -9.70 -13.25 -4.55
N GLN A 155 -10.77 -13.09 -5.35
CA GLN A 155 -11.00 -11.89 -6.15
C GLN A 155 -11.10 -10.64 -5.27
N ASN A 156 -11.85 -10.72 -4.17
CA ASN A 156 -12.00 -9.60 -3.25
C ASN A 156 -10.70 -9.25 -2.52
N ILE A 157 -9.90 -10.24 -2.11
CA ILE A 157 -8.55 -9.99 -1.58
C ILE A 157 -7.68 -9.32 -2.64
N ASN A 158 -7.70 -9.77 -3.90
CA ASN A 158 -6.90 -9.17 -4.96
C ASN A 158 -7.25 -7.70 -5.18
N LYS A 159 -8.53 -7.32 -5.19
CA LYS A 159 -8.97 -5.91 -5.25
C LYS A 159 -8.36 -5.05 -4.14
N ILE A 160 -8.27 -5.59 -2.92
CA ILE A 160 -7.63 -4.89 -1.80
C ILE A 160 -6.11 -4.80 -2.00
N LEU A 161 -5.48 -5.85 -2.53
CA LEU A 161 -4.03 -5.90 -2.73
C LEU A 161 -3.55 -5.01 -3.90
N GLU A 162 -4.43 -4.59 -4.82
CA GLU A 162 -4.10 -3.64 -5.89
C GLU A 162 -3.52 -2.32 -5.35
N PHE A 163 -3.97 -1.87 -4.18
CA PHE A 163 -3.45 -0.66 -3.53
C PHE A 163 -1.98 -0.79 -3.08
N ALA A 164 -1.50 -2.02 -2.93
CA ALA A 164 -0.12 -2.35 -2.59
C ALA A 164 0.72 -2.76 -3.82
N GLY A 165 0.23 -2.46 -5.03
CA GLY A 165 0.99 -2.51 -6.27
C GLY A 165 2.19 -1.56 -6.22
N LEU A 166 3.26 -1.91 -6.94
CA LEU A 166 4.48 -1.08 -7.00
C LEU A 166 4.14 0.29 -7.61
N LYS A 167 4.51 1.36 -6.89
CA LYS A 167 4.52 2.74 -7.39
C LYS A 167 5.95 3.17 -7.73
#